data_AF-A0A7C3ERY0-F1
#
_entry.id   AF-A0A7C3ERY0-F1
#
_cell.length_a   1.000
_cell.length_b   1.000
_cell.length_c   1.000
_cell.angle_alpha   90.00
_cell.angle_beta   90.00
_cell.angle_gamma   90.00
#
_symmetry.space_group_name_H-M   'P 1'
#
loop_
_entity.id
_entity.type
_entity.pdbx_description
1 polymer ?
#
loop_
_entity_poly.entity_id
_entity_poly.type
_entity_poly.pdbx_seq_one_letter_code
_entity_poly.pdbx_strand_id
1 'polypeptide(L)'
;MASPIRRNDIVRVFGTPDVAEGSVNEPREREENGMRFNERWYYKRPRNDPARAYERVIYWHRYEYVGSCIRRTPDGPWEPDPSLPERVRAAA
;
A
#
# COMPACT_ATOMS: atom_id res chain seq x y z
N MET A 1 -5.08 -6.00 20.60
CA MET A 1 -5.17 -6.16 19.13
C MET A 1 -5.04 -4.79 18.50
N ALA A 2 -4.11 -4.59 17.56
CA ALA A 2 -3.99 -3.30 16.87
C ALA A 2 -5.20 -3.08 15.95
N SER A 3 -5.69 -1.84 15.86
CA SER A 3 -6.80 -1.50 14.96
C SER A 3 -6.42 -1.80 13.50
N PRO A 4 -7.36 -2.36 12.71
CA PRO A 4 -7.11 -2.65 11.30
C PRO A 4 -6.89 -1.34 10.53
N ILE A 5 -5.93 -1.36 9.61
CA ILE A 5 -5.63 -0.23 8.73
C ILE A 5 -6.77 -0.08 7.73
N ARG A 6 -7.37 1.11 7.66
CA ARG A 6 -8.42 1.42 6.68
C ARG A 6 -7.84 2.20 5.51
N ARG A 7 -8.52 2.11 4.37
CA ARG A 7 -8.19 2.87 3.15
C ARG A 7 -8.11 4.37 3.40
N ASN A 8 -9.04 4.93 4.17
CA ASN A 8 -9.03 6.36 4.51
C ASN A 8 -7.79 6.75 5.33
N ASP A 9 -7.24 5.86 6.15
CA ASP A 9 -6.04 6.17 6.93
C ASP A 9 -4.82 6.27 6.00
N ILE A 10 -4.73 5.39 5.00
CA ILE A 10 -3.72 5.49 3.92
C ILE A 10 -3.86 6.79 3.15
N VAL A 11 -5.09 7.16 2.77
CA VAL A 11 -5.37 8.42 2.05
C VAL A 11 -5.01 9.65 2.88
N ARG A 12 -5.19 9.62 4.21
CA ARG A 12 -4.75 10.71 5.09
C ARG A 12 -3.23 10.86 5.11
N VAL A 13 -2.48 9.77 4.98
CA VAL A 13 -1.00 9.81 4.96
C VAL A 13 -0.48 10.24 3.59
N PHE A 14 -0.99 9.64 2.51
CA PHE A 14 -0.40 9.78 1.17
C PHE A 14 -1.18 10.65 0.19
N GLY A 15 -2.44 10.96 0.49
CA GLY A 15 -3.41 11.44 -0.50
C GLY A 15 -4.00 10.28 -1.31
N THR A 16 -4.65 10.62 -2.42
CA THR A 16 -5.17 9.62 -3.36
C THR A 16 -4.03 8.91 -4.10
N PRO A 17 -4.15 7.60 -4.39
CA PRO A 17 -3.15 6.90 -5.19
C PRO A 17 -3.05 7.48 -6.60
N ASP A 18 -1.85 7.44 -7.19
CA ASP A 18 -1.62 7.79 -8.59
C ASP A 18 -2.34 6.82 -9.53
N VAL A 19 -2.36 5.54 -9.16
CA VAL A 19 -3.06 4.49 -9.89
C VAL A 19 -3.72 3.55 -8.89
N ALA A 20 -5.00 3.26 -9.07
CA ALA A 20 -5.69 2.18 -8.38
C ALA A 20 -6.13 1.14 -9.41
N GLU A 21 -5.69 -0.11 -9.24
CA GLU A 21 -5.99 -1.20 -10.16
C GLU A 21 -6.71 -2.34 -9.44
N GLY A 22 -7.76 -2.85 -10.07
CA GLY A 22 -8.66 -3.84 -9.47
C GLY A 22 -9.74 -3.18 -8.63
N SER A 23 -10.39 -3.98 -7.79
CA SER A 23 -11.47 -3.53 -6.93
C SER A 23 -11.61 -4.46 -5.75
N VAL A 24 -11.83 -3.90 -4.56
CA VAL A 24 -12.10 -4.66 -3.32
C VAL A 24 -13.35 -5.55 -3.44
N ASN A 25 -14.27 -5.22 -4.35
CA ASN A 25 -15.48 -6.01 -4.60
C ASN A 25 -15.27 -7.10 -5.68
N GLU A 26 -14.15 -7.05 -6.42
CA GLU A 26 -13.82 -8.04 -7.45
C GLU A 26 -13.58 -9.41 -6.77
N PRO A 27 -14.24 -10.50 -7.21
CA PRO A 27 -14.01 -11.83 -6.65
C PRO A 27 -12.68 -12.44 -7.11
N ARG A 28 -12.12 -11.94 -8.21
CA ARG A 28 -10.85 -12.42 -8.75
C ARG A 28 -9.70 -11.93 -7.88
N GLU A 29 -8.87 -12.86 -7.46
CA GLU A 29 -7.63 -12.58 -6.75
C GLU A 29 -6.46 -12.55 -7.73
N ARG A 30 -5.48 -11.71 -7.41
CA ARG A 30 -4.21 -11.57 -8.10
C ARG A 30 -3.09 -11.81 -7.10
N GLU A 31 -1.91 -12.17 -7.60
CA GLU A 31 -0.72 -12.35 -6.77
C GLU A 31 0.44 -11.55 -7.37
N GLU A 32 1.10 -10.76 -6.53
CA GLU A 32 2.29 -9.97 -6.89
C GLU A 32 3.17 -9.81 -5.65
N ASN A 33 4.50 -9.88 -5.79
CA ASN A 33 5.46 -9.69 -4.69
C ASN A 33 5.15 -10.57 -3.46
N GLY A 34 4.58 -11.76 -3.68
CA GLY A 34 4.16 -12.68 -2.61
C GLY A 34 2.86 -12.29 -1.89
N MET A 35 2.14 -11.26 -2.36
CA MET A 35 0.89 -10.76 -1.77
C MET A 35 -0.29 -11.18 -2.64
N ARG A 36 -1.33 -11.77 -2.04
CA ARG A 36 -2.62 -12.04 -2.69
C ARG A 36 -3.59 -10.89 -2.43
N PHE A 37 -4.18 -10.33 -3.49
CA PHE A 37 -4.98 -9.11 -3.41
C PHE A 37 -6.08 -9.05 -4.48
N ASN A 38 -7.08 -8.18 -4.28
CA ASN A 38 -8.10 -7.84 -5.28
C ASN A 38 -7.88 -6.44 -5.86
N GLU A 39 -7.33 -5.53 -5.06
CA GLU A 39 -7.01 -4.16 -5.45
C GLU A 39 -5.59 -3.81 -5.02
N ARG A 40 -4.87 -3.06 -5.86
CA ARG A 40 -3.60 -2.45 -5.49
C ARG A 40 -3.62 -0.95 -5.75
N TRP A 41 -2.93 -0.22 -4.89
CA TRP A 41 -2.76 1.23 -4.97
C TRP A 41 -1.30 1.57 -5.18
N TYR A 42 -1.02 2.34 -6.21
CA TYR A 42 0.32 2.77 -6.58
C TYR A 42 0.54 4.25 -6.24
N TYR A 43 1.69 4.55 -5.66
CA TYR A 43 2.12 5.90 -5.30
C TYR A 43 3.51 6.18 -5.89
N LYS A 44 3.60 7.27 -6.65
CA LYS A 44 4.84 7.81 -7.22
C LYS A 44 5.34 8.93 -6.32
N ARG A 45 6.57 8.80 -5.83
CA ARG A 45 7.25 9.75 -4.94
C ARG A 45 6.35 10.20 -3.77
N PRO A 46 5.82 9.25 -2.96
CA PRO A 46 4.95 9.57 -1.83
C PRO A 46 5.65 10.50 -0.83
N ARG A 47 5.06 11.68 -0.57
CA ARG A 47 5.70 12.75 0.23
C ARG A 47 5.89 12.39 1.71
N ASN A 48 4.94 11.66 2.30
CA ASN A 48 4.93 11.30 3.73
C ASN A 48 5.36 9.85 3.98
N ASP A 49 6.17 9.30 3.08
CA ASP A 49 6.59 7.91 3.13
C ASP A 49 7.52 7.59 4.30
N PRO A 50 7.17 6.63 5.17
CA PRO A 50 8.01 6.29 6.32
C PRO A 50 9.35 5.69 5.89
N ALA A 51 9.39 4.98 4.75
CA ALA A 51 10.60 4.40 4.20
C ALA A 51 11.35 5.35 3.25
N ARG A 52 10.81 6.55 3.01
CA ARG A 52 11.28 7.52 2.01
C ARG A 52 11.43 6.87 0.62
N ALA A 53 10.47 6.01 0.28
CA ALA A 53 10.46 5.26 -0.96
C ALA A 53 10.36 6.18 -2.19
N TYR A 54 10.98 5.76 -3.30
CA TYR A 54 10.77 6.41 -4.59
C TYR A 54 9.36 6.09 -5.12
N GLU A 55 8.94 4.82 -5.00
CA GLU A 55 7.60 4.35 -5.33
C GLU A 55 7.11 3.38 -4.27
N ARG A 56 5.80 3.36 -4.02
CA ARG A 56 5.14 2.43 -3.10
C ARG A 56 3.93 1.81 -3.76
N VAL A 57 3.74 0.52 -3.55
CA VAL A 57 2.49 -0.19 -3.86
C VAL A 57 1.90 -0.74 -2.56
N ILE A 58 0.58 -0.61 -2.42
CA ILE A 58 -0.20 -1.11 -1.29
C ILE A 58 -1.21 -2.12 -1.82
N TYR A 59 -1.31 -3.27 -1.15
CA TYR A 59 -2.16 -4.38 -1.54
C TYR A 59 -3.36 -4.52 -0.61
N TRP A 60 -4.54 -4.65 -1.21
CA TRP A 60 -5.81 -4.82 -0.54
C TRP A 60 -6.46 -6.13 -0.94
N HIS A 61 -6.83 -6.95 0.04
CA HIS A 61 -7.68 -8.12 -0.17
C HIS A 61 -9.04 -7.82 0.44
N ARG A 62 -10.06 -7.78 -0.41
CA ARG A 62 -11.34 -7.13 -0.09
C ARG A 62 -11.06 -5.77 0.55
N TYR A 63 -11.53 -5.53 1.77
CA TYR A 63 -11.35 -4.26 2.48
C TYR A 63 -10.16 -4.27 3.45
N GLU A 64 -9.39 -5.37 3.49
CA GLU A 64 -8.29 -5.56 4.42
C GLU A 64 -6.95 -5.20 3.80
N TYR A 65 -6.13 -4.51 4.58
CA TYR A 65 -4.74 -4.25 4.23
C TYR A 65 -3.95 -5.55 4.34
N VAL A 66 -3.28 -5.95 3.25
CA VAL A 66 -2.47 -7.17 3.19
C VAL A 66 -0.99 -6.86 3.38
N GLY A 67 -0.52 -5.78 2.77
CA GLY A 67 0.89 -5.44 2.79
C GLY A 67 1.22 -4.28 1.88
N SER A 68 2.50 -3.91 1.89
CA SER A 68 3.03 -2.92 0.97
C SER A 68 4.44 -3.29 0.55
N CYS A 69 4.78 -2.92 -0.68
CA CYS A 69 6.14 -3.01 -1.18
C CYS A 69 6.61 -1.61 -1.60
N ILE A 70 7.91 -1.40 -1.52
CA ILE A 70 8.58 -0.16 -1.92
C ILE A 70 9.63 -0.43 -2.99
N ARG A 71 9.95 0.62 -3.73
CA ARG A 71 11.12 0.67 -4.60
C ARG A 71 11.89 1.93 -4.26
N ARG A 72 13.20 1.80 -4.01
CA ARG A 72 14.05 2.93 -3.58
C ARG A 72 14.58 3.77 -4.75
N THR A 73 14.58 3.22 -5.96
CA THR A 73 15.07 3.86 -7.18
C THR A 73 14.12 3.60 -8.35
N PRO A 74 14.24 4.33 -9.47
CA PRO A 74 13.40 4.13 -10.67
C PRO A 74 13.58 2.81 -11.42
N ASP A 75 14.55 1.98 -11.06
CA ASP A 75 14.79 0.66 -11.69
C ASP A 75 15.15 -0.40 -10.64
N GLY A 76 14.97 -0.08 -9.35
CA GLY A 76 15.29 -0.99 -8.25
C GLY A 76 14.31 -2.16 -8.15
N PRO A 77 14.61 -3.15 -7.31
CA PRO A 77 13.67 -4.22 -7.00
C PRO A 77 12.54 -3.73 -6.11
N TRP A 78 11.37 -4.37 -6.22
CA TRP A 78 10.30 -4.24 -5.22
C TRP A 78 10.67 -5.03 -3.97
N GLU A 79 10.58 -4.37 -2.82
CA GLU A 79 10.92 -4.95 -1.53
C GLU A 79 9.72 -4.81 -0.57
N PRO A 80 9.31 -5.87 0.15
CA PRO A 80 8.31 -5.76 1.20
C PRO A 80 8.71 -4.73 2.26
N ASP A 81 7.77 -3.87 2.65
CA ASP A 81 8.00 -2.84 3.67
C ASP A 81 6.98 -2.96 4.81
N PRO A 82 7.44 -3.27 6.03
CA PRO A 82 6.58 -3.40 7.21
C PRO A 82 6.40 -2.07 7.97
N SER A 83 7.00 -0.96 7.54
CA SER A 83 6.96 0.30 8.29
C SER A 83 5.66 1.08 8.16
N LEU A 84 4.87 0.83 7.11
CA LEU A 84 3.64 1.57 6.84
C LEU A 84 2.57 1.47 7.95
N PRO A 85 2.23 0.29 8.49
CA PRO A 85 1.26 0.14 9.56
C PRO A 85 1.46 1.06 10.76
N GLU A 86 2.71 1.22 11.20
CA GLU A 86 3.04 2.07 12.34
C GLU A 86 2.81 3.55 12.01
N ARG A 87 3.27 3.99 10.84
CA ARG A 87 3.10 5.37 10.38
C ARG A 87 1.63 5.77 10.26
N VAL A 88 0.80 4.87 9.74
CA VAL A 88 -0.63 5.08 9.56
C VAL A 88 -1.34 5.21 10.90
N ARG A 89 -1.02 4.34 11.86
CA ARG A 89 -1.58 4.39 13.22
C ARG A 89 -1.18 5.65 13.96
N ALA A 90 0.04 6.15 13.74
CA ALA A 90 0.48 7.41 14.33
C ALA A 90 -0.18 8.66 13.70
N ALA A 91 -0.82 8.51 12.53
CA ALA A 91 -1.50 9.60 11.82
C ALA A 91 -3.05 9.54 11.95
N ALA A 92 -3.58 8.45 12.50
CA ALA A 92 -5.01 8.22 12.70
C ALA A 92 -5.55 9.12 13.82
#